data_AF-A0A7X8EK99-F1
#
_entry.id   AF-A0A7X8EK99-F1
#
_cell.length_a   1.000
_cell.length_b   1.000
_cell.length_c   1.000
_cell.angle_alpha   90.00
_cell.angle_beta   90.00
_cell.angle_gamma   90.00
#
_symmetry.space_group_name_H-M   'P 1'
#
loop_
_entity.id
_entity.type
_entity.pdbx_description
1 polymer ?
#
loop_
_entity_poly.entity_id
_entity_poly.type
_entity_poly.pdbx_seq_one_letter_code
_entity_poly.pdbx_strand_id
1 'polypeptide(L)'
;MKRMELLKRLSFDNGNKMILLVMDGLGGLPGPEGKTELEAASTPNLDRLAGESELGLLEIVDTGITPGSGPGHLSLFGYDPLEFTIGRGILEAMGVGAHVGPGDVCARGNFCTRTEDDVITDRRAGRIATEKSALLVEKLASAI
;
A
#
# COMPACT_ATOMS: atom_id res chain seq x y z
N MET A 1 -3.06 -24.92 14.87
CA MET A 1 -4.13 -23.90 14.89
C MET A 1 -3.63 -22.73 14.06
N LYS A 2 -4.35 -22.29 13.03
CA LYS A 2 -3.90 -21.14 12.23
C LYS A 2 -3.91 -19.90 13.14
N ARG A 3 -2.89 -19.04 13.06
CA ARG A 3 -2.72 -17.84 13.93
C ARG A 3 -4.01 -17.01 14.06
N MET A 4 -4.75 -16.87 12.96
CA MET A 4 -6.02 -16.14 12.92
C MET A 4 -7.13 -16.77 13.79
N GLU A 5 -7.20 -18.10 13.87
CA GLU A 5 -8.18 -18.79 14.72
C GLU A 5 -7.91 -18.56 16.21
N LEU A 6 -6.63 -18.52 16.59
CA LEU A 6 -6.21 -18.20 17.94
C LEU A 6 -6.57 -16.75 18.30
N LEU A 7 -6.24 -15.79 17.42
CA LEU A 7 -6.56 -14.38 17.63
C LEU A 7 -8.07 -14.15 17.78
N LYS A 8 -8.90 -14.80 16.97
CA LYS A 8 -10.37 -14.73 17.09
C LYS A 8 -10.89 -15.22 18.43
N ARG A 9 -10.28 -16.27 19.02
CA ARG A 9 -10.67 -16.79 20.33
C ARG A 9 -10.26 -15.89 21.50
N LEU A 10 -9.18 -15.13 21.32
CA LEU A 10 -8.66 -14.21 22.33
C LEU A 10 -9.27 -12.80 22.23
N SER A 11 -9.93 -12.48 21.12
CA SER A 11 -10.59 -11.21 20.89
C SER A 11 -11.95 -11.18 21.62
N PHE A 12 -12.16 -10.14 22.42
CA PHE A 12 -13.44 -9.82 23.03
C PHE A 12 -13.64 -8.30 23.02
N ASP A 13 -14.88 -7.87 22.89
CA ASP A 13 -15.23 -6.45 22.96
C ASP A 13 -15.14 -5.96 24.40
N ASN A 14 -14.37 -4.90 24.61
CA ASN A 14 -14.20 -4.24 25.90
C ASN A 14 -14.64 -2.76 25.85
N GLY A 15 -15.30 -2.33 24.77
CA GLY A 15 -15.75 -0.95 24.56
C GLY A 15 -14.66 0.04 24.18
N ASN A 16 -13.39 -0.39 24.09
CA ASN A 16 -12.28 0.48 23.69
C ASN A 16 -12.13 0.56 22.17
N LYS A 17 -11.48 1.63 21.72
CA LYS A 17 -11.11 1.81 20.31
C LYS A 17 -9.61 1.58 20.14
N MET A 18 -9.24 0.95 19.04
CA MET A 18 -7.85 0.79 18.63
C MET A 18 -7.55 1.72 17.45
N ILE A 19 -6.37 2.35 17.48
CA ILE A 19 -5.85 3.15 16.37
C ILE A 19 -4.59 2.45 15.87
N LEU A 20 -4.60 2.06 14.60
CA LEU A 20 -3.41 1.58 13.88
C LEU A 20 -2.92 2.70 12.97
N LEU A 21 -1.77 3.29 13.32
CA LEU A 21 -1.10 4.30 12.50
C LEU A 21 0.01 3.64 11.68
N VAL A 22 -0.08 3.71 10.36
CA VAL A 22 0.93 3.19 9.43
C VAL A 22 1.65 4.37 8.78
N MET A 23 2.96 4.46 8.97
CA MET A 23 3.82 5.43 8.30
C MET A 23 4.54 4.72 7.13
N ASP A 24 4.09 4.98 5.90
CA ASP A 24 4.63 4.32 4.71
C ASP A 24 6.09 4.73 4.48
N GLY A 25 6.95 3.74 4.20
CA GLY A 25 8.38 3.96 3.96
C GLY A 25 9.17 4.48 5.16
N LEU A 26 8.70 4.27 6.40
CA LEU A 26 9.38 4.76 7.61
C LEU A 26 10.77 4.16 7.83
N GLY A 27 10.96 2.90 7.44
CA GLY A 27 12.22 2.18 7.61
C GLY A 27 13.33 2.84 6.81
N GLY A 28 14.46 3.08 7.47
CA GLY A 28 15.63 3.75 6.91
C GLY A 28 16.91 2.97 7.12
N LEU A 29 18.01 3.48 6.54
CA LEU A 29 19.35 2.95 6.78
C LEU A 29 20.24 4.08 7.31
N PRO A 30 21.24 3.77 8.17
CA PRO A 30 22.18 4.77 8.64
C PRO A 30 22.88 5.49 7.48
N GLY A 31 22.72 6.81 7.43
CA GLY A 31 23.45 7.67 6.50
C GLY A 31 24.92 7.88 6.91
N PRO A 32 25.64 8.79 6.25
CA PRO A 32 27.05 9.08 6.56
C PRO A 32 27.32 9.48 8.02
N GLU A 33 26.34 10.07 8.69
CA GLU A 33 26.41 10.47 10.10
C GLU A 33 26.04 9.35 11.08
N GLY A 34 25.76 8.13 10.59
CA GLY A 34 25.47 6.96 11.40
C GLY A 34 24.04 6.87 11.95
N LYS A 35 23.14 7.77 11.52
CA LYS A 35 21.71 7.78 11.88
C LYS A 35 20.82 7.45 10.69
N THR A 36 19.74 6.74 10.93
CA THR A 36 18.61 6.63 10.00
C THR A 36 17.88 7.97 9.88
N GLU A 37 17.04 8.10 8.85
CA GLU A 37 16.22 9.29 8.62
C GLU A 37 15.30 9.60 9.82
N LEU A 38 14.72 8.56 10.44
CA LEU A 38 13.86 8.72 11.62
C LEU A 38 14.65 9.18 12.85
N GLU A 39 15.85 8.65 13.08
CA GLU A 39 16.72 9.06 14.20
C GLU A 39 17.31 10.47 14.03
N ALA A 40 17.43 10.95 12.79
CA ALA A 40 17.87 12.31 12.49
C ALA A 40 16.75 13.34 12.63
N ALA A 41 15.48 12.93 12.47
CA ALA A 41 14.32 13.80 12.56
C ALA A 41 14.04 14.24 14.00
N SER A 42 13.48 15.45 14.16
CA SER A 42 12.95 15.89 15.46
C SER A 42 11.52 15.37 15.64
N THR A 43 11.35 14.36 16.48
CA THR A 43 10.07 13.63 16.64
C THR A 43 9.55 13.61 18.08
N PRO A 44 9.44 14.75 18.79
CA PRO A 44 9.17 14.79 20.23
C PRO A 44 7.88 14.07 20.65
N ASN A 45 6.87 14.03 19.78
CA ASN A 45 5.62 13.31 20.05
C ASN A 45 5.77 11.78 19.93
N LEU A 46 6.53 11.29 18.94
CA LEU A 46 6.82 9.87 18.80
C LEU A 46 7.77 9.42 19.91
N ASP A 47 8.76 10.25 20.26
CA ASP A 47 9.71 9.97 21.33
C ASP A 47 9.00 9.82 22.68
N ARG A 48 8.07 10.73 22.99
CA ARG A 48 7.23 10.65 24.19
C ARG A 48 6.34 9.40 24.18
N LEU A 49 5.67 9.12 23.06
CA LEU A 49 4.83 7.93 22.92
C LEU A 49 5.65 6.65 23.11
N ALA A 50 6.84 6.58 22.52
CA ALA A 50 7.75 5.46 22.65
C ALA A 50 8.21 5.23 24.10
N GLY A 51 8.46 6.30 24.86
CA GLY A 51 8.82 6.20 26.28
C GLY A 51 7.69 5.73 27.20
N GLU A 52 6.42 5.85 26.78
CA GLU A 52 5.23 5.44 27.52
C GLU A 52 4.63 4.11 27.00
N SER A 53 5.26 3.46 26.01
CA SER A 53 4.71 2.31 25.28
C SER A 53 5.66 1.10 25.26
N GLU A 54 5.17 -0.03 24.77
CA GLU A 54 6.00 -1.16 24.36
C GLU A 54 6.48 -0.99 22.91
N LEU A 55 7.76 -1.21 22.68
CA LEU A 55 8.39 -1.14 21.37
C LEU A 55 8.76 -2.53 20.87
N GLY A 56 8.77 -2.69 19.55
CA GLY A 56 9.17 -3.92 18.89
C GLY A 56 9.52 -3.70 17.42
N LEU A 57 10.11 -4.72 16.82
CA LEU A 57 10.34 -4.77 15.38
C LEU A 57 9.23 -5.59 14.73
N LEU A 58 8.73 -5.08 13.61
CA LEU A 58 7.70 -5.75 12.83
C LEU A 58 8.30 -6.30 11.55
N GLU A 59 8.28 -7.62 11.42
CA GLU A 59 8.53 -8.29 10.15
C GLU A 59 7.21 -8.39 9.37
N ILE A 60 7.14 -7.69 8.23
CA ILE A 60 5.88 -7.51 7.51
C ILE A 60 5.48 -8.76 6.73
N VAL A 61 6.42 -9.47 6.12
CA VAL A 61 6.14 -10.69 5.33
C VAL A 61 6.93 -11.86 5.91
N ASP A 62 8.24 -11.85 5.72
CA ASP A 62 9.17 -12.84 6.26
C ASP A 62 10.59 -12.26 6.18
N THR A 63 11.55 -12.92 6.82
CA THR A 63 12.94 -12.51 6.83
C THR A 63 13.50 -12.45 5.40
N GLY A 64 14.03 -11.29 5.03
CA GLY A 64 14.62 -11.07 3.71
C GLY A 64 13.60 -10.84 2.58
N ILE A 65 12.31 -10.80 2.87
CA ILE A 65 11.28 -10.49 1.87
C ILE A 65 10.91 -9.02 1.93
N THR A 66 11.23 -8.27 0.88
CA THR A 66 10.81 -6.86 0.75
C THR A 66 9.30 -6.80 0.43
N PRO A 67 8.46 -6.19 1.29
CA PRO A 67 7.03 -6.10 1.04
C PRO A 67 6.71 -5.03 0.00
N GLY A 68 5.81 -5.35 -0.92
CA GLY A 68 5.03 -4.33 -1.62
C GLY A 68 3.84 -3.88 -0.77
N SER A 69 3.23 -2.72 -1.09
CA SER A 69 2.12 -2.18 -0.28
C SER A 69 0.93 -3.14 -0.12
N GLY A 70 0.62 -3.96 -1.14
CA GLY A 70 -0.47 -4.94 -1.09
C GLY A 70 -0.24 -6.01 -0.01
N PRO A 71 0.78 -6.88 -0.17
CA PRO A 71 1.17 -7.84 0.86
C PRO A 71 1.39 -7.20 2.23
N GLY A 72 2.01 -6.01 2.29
CA GLY A 72 2.29 -5.35 3.56
C GLY A 72 1.04 -4.95 4.34
N HIS A 73 0.01 -4.42 3.66
CA HIS A 73 -1.25 -4.09 4.33
C HIS A 73 -2.04 -5.35 4.71
N LEU A 74 -1.98 -6.42 3.91
CA LEU A 74 -2.64 -7.68 4.27
C LEU A 74 -2.10 -8.25 5.59
N SER A 75 -0.78 -8.25 5.76
CA SER A 75 -0.13 -8.66 7.00
C SER A 75 -0.55 -7.82 8.20
N LEU A 76 -0.64 -6.50 8.03
CA LEU A 76 -1.07 -5.59 9.10
C LEU A 76 -2.52 -5.85 9.54
N PHE A 77 -3.39 -6.27 8.62
CA PHE A 77 -4.76 -6.69 8.93
C PHE A 77 -4.86 -8.17 9.36
N GLY A 78 -3.72 -8.85 9.54
CA GLY A 78 -3.62 -10.20 10.07
C GLY A 78 -3.73 -11.33 9.04
N TYR A 79 -3.88 -11.02 7.75
CA TYR A 79 -3.87 -12.02 6.69
C TYR A 79 -2.45 -12.50 6.43
N ASP A 80 -2.28 -13.78 6.13
CA ASP A 80 -0.99 -14.31 5.68
C ASP A 80 -0.75 -13.86 4.23
N PRO A 81 0.25 -13.00 3.95
CA PRO A 81 0.51 -12.48 2.60
C PRO A 81 1.05 -13.54 1.63
N LEU A 82 1.52 -14.69 2.13
CA LEU A 82 1.98 -15.83 1.33
C LEU A 82 0.81 -16.76 0.95
N GLU A 83 -0.24 -16.82 1.77
CA GLU A 83 -1.48 -17.55 1.46
C GLU A 83 -2.44 -16.69 0.62
N PHE A 84 -2.64 -15.42 1.02
CA PHE A 84 -3.60 -14.51 0.42
C PHE A 84 -2.88 -13.50 -0.48
N THR A 85 -2.87 -13.78 -1.78
CA THR A 85 -2.33 -12.86 -2.77
C THR A 85 -3.45 -12.07 -3.44
N ILE A 86 -3.36 -10.74 -3.39
CA ILE A 86 -4.27 -9.86 -4.13
C ILE A 86 -3.49 -9.21 -5.27
N GLY A 87 -3.98 -9.40 -6.49
CA GLY A 87 -3.39 -8.77 -7.67
C GLY A 87 -3.48 -7.24 -7.59
N ARG A 88 -2.42 -6.55 -8.01
CA ARG A 88 -2.36 -5.08 -7.99
C ARG A 88 -3.52 -4.44 -8.74
N GLY A 89 -3.97 -5.04 -9.85
CA GLY A 89 -5.10 -4.54 -10.63
C GLY A 89 -6.39 -4.44 -9.81
N ILE A 90 -6.69 -5.46 -9.00
CA ILE A 90 -7.88 -5.47 -8.13
C ILE A 90 -7.76 -4.39 -7.04
N LEU A 91 -6.59 -4.25 -6.42
CA LEU A 91 -6.37 -3.22 -5.40
C LEU A 91 -6.58 -1.80 -5.95
N GLU A 92 -6.05 -1.50 -7.14
CA GLU A 92 -6.22 -0.19 -7.78
C GLU A 92 -7.68 0.04 -8.20
N ALA A 93 -8.34 -0.96 -8.77
CA ALA A 93 -9.75 -0.87 -9.18
C ALA A 93 -10.66 -0.60 -7.97
N MET A 94 -10.48 -1.33 -6.87
CA MET A 94 -11.22 -1.05 -5.62
C MET A 94 -10.86 0.32 -5.05
N GLY A 95 -9.61 0.74 -5.16
CA GLY A 95 -9.13 2.05 -4.68
C GLY A 95 -9.80 3.24 -5.37
N VAL A 96 -10.22 3.10 -6.63
CA VAL A 96 -11.01 4.10 -7.35
C VAL A 96 -12.52 3.88 -7.27
N GLY A 97 -12.97 2.90 -6.48
CA GLY A 97 -14.38 2.58 -6.30
C GLY A 97 -15.03 1.82 -7.46
N ALA A 98 -14.23 1.20 -8.34
CA ALA A 98 -14.77 0.38 -9.43
C ALA A 98 -15.44 -0.89 -8.87
N HIS A 99 -16.56 -1.30 -9.48
CA HIS A 99 -17.17 -2.59 -9.19
C HIS A 99 -16.37 -3.69 -9.89
N VAL A 100 -15.99 -4.73 -9.14
CA VAL A 100 -15.22 -5.88 -9.64
C VAL A 100 -15.92 -7.15 -9.18
N GLY A 101 -16.32 -7.99 -10.13
CA GLY A 101 -16.99 -9.27 -9.90
C GLY A 101 -16.08 -10.49 -10.13
N PRO A 102 -16.56 -11.70 -9.78
CA PRO A 102 -15.86 -12.93 -10.11
C PRO A 102 -15.68 -13.09 -11.63
N GLY A 103 -14.43 -13.32 -12.06
CA GLY A 103 -14.07 -13.49 -13.47
C GLY A 103 -13.61 -12.21 -14.18
N ASP A 104 -13.77 -11.04 -13.55
CA ASP A 104 -13.26 -9.78 -14.10
C ASP A 104 -11.72 -9.74 -14.07
N VAL A 105 -11.14 -9.15 -15.11
CA VAL A 105 -9.70 -8.92 -15.21
C VAL A 105 -9.42 -7.44 -15.01
N CYS A 106 -8.79 -7.11 -13.89
CA CYS A 106 -8.38 -5.75 -13.59
C CYS A 106 -6.92 -5.52 -13.99
N ALA A 107 -6.66 -4.45 -14.72
CA ALA A 107 -5.32 -4.04 -15.11
C ALA A 107 -5.04 -2.60 -14.70
N ARG A 108 -3.79 -2.32 -14.31
CA ARG A 108 -3.33 -0.95 -14.08
C ARG A 108 -2.85 -0.37 -15.40
N GLY A 109 -3.49 0.71 -15.85
CA GLY A 109 -3.07 1.50 -17.00
C GLY A 109 -2.46 2.84 -16.61
N ASN A 110 -1.57 3.37 -17.45
CA ASN A 110 -1.14 4.76 -17.42
C ASN A 110 -1.37 5.37 -18.79
N PHE A 111 -1.75 6.65 -18.86
CA PHE A 111 -1.63 7.42 -20.10
C PHE A 111 -0.15 7.66 -20.42
N CYS A 112 0.22 7.50 -21.69
CA CYS A 112 1.58 7.73 -22.18
C CYS A 112 1.59 8.59 -23.45
N THR A 113 2.71 9.27 -23.70
CA THR A 113 2.96 9.96 -24.97
C THR A 113 3.66 8.99 -25.92
N ARG A 114 3.09 8.84 -27.11
CA ARG A 114 3.61 8.00 -28.21
C ARG A 114 3.94 8.88 -29.40
N THR A 115 5.05 8.60 -30.08
CA THR A 115 5.38 9.23 -31.37
C THR A 115 4.61 8.58 -32.52
N GLU A 116 4.72 9.17 -33.71
CA GLU A 116 4.17 8.59 -34.94
C GLU A 116 4.81 7.23 -35.27
N ASP A 117 6.10 7.07 -34.96
CA ASP A 117 6.86 5.81 -35.11
C ASP A 117 6.61 4.76 -34.00
N ASP A 118 5.48 4.86 -33.29
CA ASP A 118 5.08 3.95 -32.19
C ASP A 118 6.04 3.88 -30.99
N VAL A 119 6.90 4.88 -30.79
CA VAL A 119 7.82 4.94 -29.64
C VAL A 119 7.17 5.67 -28.47
N ILE A 120 7.16 5.04 -27.29
CA ILE A 120 6.73 5.70 -26.04
C ILE A 120 7.86 6.61 -25.53
N THR A 121 7.63 7.92 -25.55
CA THR A 121 8.61 8.93 -25.07
C THR A 121 8.36 9.36 -23.64
N ASP A 122 7.12 9.26 -23.15
CA ASP A 122 6.77 9.54 -21.77
C ASP A 122 5.71 8.56 -21.25
N ARG A 123 6.09 7.74 -20.26
CA ARG A 123 5.23 6.72 -19.64
C ARG A 123 4.11 7.30 -18.76
N ARG A 124 4.05 8.63 -18.58
CA ARG A 124 3.05 9.32 -17.76
C ARG A 124 2.37 10.48 -18.49
N ALA A 125 2.66 10.70 -19.77
CA ALA A 125 2.09 11.77 -20.58
C ALA A 125 2.16 13.15 -19.90
N GLY A 126 3.29 13.50 -19.29
CA GLY A 126 3.45 14.77 -18.57
C GLY A 126 2.63 14.89 -17.28
N ARG A 127 2.08 13.77 -16.77
CA ARG A 127 1.11 13.75 -15.66
C ARG A 127 -0.07 14.68 -15.92
N ILE A 128 -0.80 14.41 -17.00
CA ILE A 128 -2.04 15.11 -17.32
C ILE A 128 -2.96 15.22 -16.08
N ALA A 129 -3.61 16.38 -15.93
CA ALA A 129 -4.52 16.64 -14.82
C ALA A 129 -5.72 15.67 -14.83
N THR A 130 -6.23 15.35 -13.65
CA THR A 130 -7.32 14.38 -13.43
C THR A 130 -8.57 14.72 -14.24
N GLU A 131 -8.91 15.99 -14.37
CA GLU A 131 -10.08 16.45 -15.10
C GLU A 131 -9.96 16.12 -16.60
N LYS A 132 -8.76 16.19 -17.16
CA LYS A 132 -8.50 15.84 -18.55
C LYS A 132 -8.43 14.34 -18.76
N SER A 133 -7.78 13.61 -17.86
CA SER A 133 -7.67 12.16 -17.97
C SER A 133 -9.03 11.47 -17.83
N ALA A 134 -9.93 11.98 -16.99
CA ALA A 134 -11.29 11.47 -16.85
C ALA A 134 -12.05 11.50 -18.18
N LEU A 135 -12.01 12.62 -18.92
CA LEU A 135 -12.64 12.75 -20.24
C LEU A 135 -12.07 11.75 -21.26
N LEU A 136 -10.77 11.46 -21.19
CA LEU A 136 -10.15 10.46 -22.05
C LEU A 136 -10.62 9.05 -21.69
N VAL A 137 -10.77 8.74 -20.41
CA VAL A 137 -11.30 7.45 -19.94
C VAL A 137 -12.76 7.27 -20.39
N GLU A 138 -13.60 8.30 -20.25
CA GLU A 138 -14.99 8.26 -20.75
C GLU A 138 -15.05 8.01 -22.26
N LYS A 139 -14.19 8.71 -23.03
CA LYS A 139 -14.10 8.50 -24.47
C LYS A 139 -13.68 7.07 -24.82
N LEU A 140 -12.68 6.52 -24.13
CA LEU A 140 -12.25 5.14 -24.31
C LEU A 140 -13.36 4.14 -23.96
N ALA A 141 -14.06 4.35 -22.85
CA ALA A 141 -15.17 3.50 -22.43
C ALA A 141 -16.33 3.51 -23.43
N SER A 142 -16.60 4.65 -24.08
CA SER A 142 -17.65 4.75 -25.11
C SER A 142 -17.30 4.10 -26.45
N ALA A 143 -16.04 3.73 -26.66
CA ALA A 143 -15.55 3.15 -27.91
C ALA A 143 -15.58 1.61 -27.92
N ILE A 144 -16.03 0.98 -26.84
CA ILE A 144 -16.11 -0.46 -26.61
C ILE A 144 -17.58 -0.80 -26.34
#